data_AF-A0A090RID6-F1
#
_entry.id   AF-A0A090RID6-F1
#
_cell.length_a   1.000
_cell.length_b   1.000
_cell.length_c   1.000
_cell.angle_alpha   90.00
_cell.angle_beta   90.00
_cell.angle_gamma   90.00
#
_symmetry.space_group_name_H-M   'P 1'
#
loop_
_entity.id
_entity.type
_entity.pdbx_description
1 polymer ?
#
loop_
_entity_poly.entity_id
_entity_poly.type
_entity_poly.pdbx_seq_one_letter_code
_entity_poly.pdbx_strand_id
1 'polypeptide(L)' 'MIGKLITFGENRDVAIARMKNALSEMIIDGIKTNVPLQQEIMKDENFQHGGANIHYLEKKLGIH' A
#
# COMPACT_ATOMS: atom_id res chain seq x y z
N MET A 1 11.75 -6.69 9.06
CA MET A 1 11.26 -6.78 7.66
C MET A 1 11.17 -8.26 7.31
N ILE A 2 10.02 -8.76 6.86
CA ILE A 2 9.78 -10.20 6.60
C ILE A 2 9.73 -10.56 5.10
N GLY A 3 9.64 -9.56 4.22
CA GLY A 3 9.56 -9.73 2.77
C GLY A 3 9.32 -8.41 2.04
N LYS A 4 9.38 -8.44 0.71
CA LYS A 4 9.05 -7.32 -0.18
C LYS A 4 8.11 -7.81 -1.28
N LEU A 5 6.97 -7.14 -1.44
CA LEU A 5 6.04 -7.36 -2.54
C LEU A 5 6.23 -6.26 -3.57
N ILE A 6 6.43 -6.63 -4.84
CA ILE A 6 6.71 -5.69 -5.94
C ILE A 6 5.73 -6.01 -7.07
N THR A 7 5.01 -5.01 -7.55
CA THR A 7 4.14 -5.13 -8.72
C THR A 7 4.63 -4.21 -9.83
N PHE A 8 4.40 -4.65 -11.07
CA PHE A 8 4.68 -3.87 -12.27
C PHE A 8 3.39 -3.75 -13.09
N GLY A 9 3.21 -2.63 -13.77
CA GLY A 9 2.10 -2.37 -14.68
C GLY A 9 2.53 -1.36 -15.74
N GLU A 10 1.86 -1.37 -16.89
CA GLU A 10 2.17 -0.45 -18.00
C GLU A 10 1.92 1.02 -17.64
N ASN A 11 1.04 1.25 -16.67
CA ASN A 11 0.80 2.55 -16.06
C ASN A 11 0.57 2.40 -14.55
N ARG A 12 0.48 3.54 -13.87
CA ARG A 12 0.35 3.62 -12.41
C ARG A 12 -0.92 2.95 -11.89
N ASP A 13 -2.03 3.13 -12.59
CA ASP A 13 -3.33 2.58 -12.19
C ASP A 13 -3.31 1.04 -12.26
N VAL A 14 -2.71 0.48 -13.30
CA VAL A 14 -2.52 -0.98 -13.44
C VAL A 14 -1.59 -1.52 -12.35
N ALA A 15 -0.49 -0.83 -12.06
CA ALA A 15 0.44 -1.25 -11.01
C ALA A 15 -0.22 -1.26 -9.62
N ILE A 16 -1.06 -0.25 -9.33
CA ILE A 16 -1.83 -0.16 -8.09
C ILE A 16 -2.91 -1.22 -8.03
N ALA A 17 -3.66 -1.44 -9.10
CA ALA A 17 -4.68 -2.51 -9.15
C ALA A 17 -4.06 -3.89 -8.88
N ARG A 18 -2.90 -4.18 -9.49
CA ARG A 18 -2.14 -5.41 -9.22
C ARG A 18 -1.67 -5.49 -7.76
N MET A 19 -1.22 -4.39 -7.17
CA MET A 19 -0.81 -4.35 -5.76
C MET A 19 -2.00 -4.60 -4.82
N LYS A 20 -3.17 -4.02 -5.10
CA LYS A 20 -4.40 -4.26 -4.34
C LYS A 20 -4.78 -5.75 -4.34
N ASN A 21 -4.76 -6.39 -5.51
CA ASN A 21 -5.05 -7.82 -5.63
C ASN A 21 -4.02 -8.67 -4.87
N ALA A 22 -2.74 -8.42 -5.10
CA ALA A 22 -1.65 -9.16 -4.44
C ALA A 22 -1.68 -9.02 -2.92
N LEU A 23 -2.02 -7.84 -2.38
CA LEU A 23 -2.21 -7.64 -0.94
C LEU A 23 -3.49 -8.30 -0.40
N SER A 24 -4.55 -8.45 -1.21
CA SER A 24 -5.78 -9.14 -0.79
C SER A 24 -5.64 -10.66 -0.73
N GLU A 25 -4.76 -11.20 -1.56
CA GLU A 25 -4.46 -12.64 -1.62
C GLU A 25 -3.31 -13.04 -0.66
N MET A 26 -2.67 -12.06 -0.02
CA MET A 26 -1.54 -12.30 0.88
C MET A 26 -2.00 -12.92 2.20
N ILE A 27 -1.63 -14.18 2.43
CA ILE A 27 -1.87 -14.90 3.68
C ILE A 27 -0.55 -15.04 4.43
N ILE A 28 -0.48 -14.47 5.63
CA ILE A 28 0.64 -14.62 6.56
C ILE A 28 0.05 -14.98 7.91
N ASP A 29 0.38 -16.16 8.41
CA ASP A 29 -0.10 -16.68 9.68
C ASP A 29 1.01 -16.69 10.76
N GLY A 30 0.61 -16.67 12.03
CA GLY A 30 1.51 -16.76 13.19
C GLY A 30 2.17 -15.46 13.63
N ILE A 31 2.10 -14.38 12.85
CA ILE A 31 2.65 -13.06 13.20
C ILE A 31 1.73 -11.92 12.75
N LYS A 32 1.79 -10.79 13.46
CA LYS A 32 1.17 -9.54 12.99
C LYS A 32 2.00 -8.96 11.84
N THR A 33 1.31 -8.41 10.84
CA THR A 33 1.93 -7.80 9.67
C THR A 33 1.39 -6.39 9.42
N ASN A 34 2.10 -5.62 8.60
CA ASN A 34 1.66 -4.30 8.15
C ASN A 34 0.81 -4.34 6.87
N VAL A 35 0.33 -5.53 6.45
CA VAL A 35 -0.51 -5.69 5.25
C VAL A 35 -1.75 -4.80 5.28
N PRO A 36 -2.51 -4.70 6.40
CA PRO A 36 -3.69 -3.82 6.45
C PRO A 36 -3.34 -2.35 6.18
N LEU A 37 -2.22 -1.86 6.73
CA LEU A 37 -1.75 -0.49 6.48
C LEU A 37 -1.43 -0.27 4.99
N GLN A 38 -0.75 -1.23 4.35
CA GLN A 38 -0.43 -1.14 2.93
C GLN A 38 -1.70 -1.14 2.05
N GLN A 39 -2.72 -1.95 2.40
CA GLN A 39 -4.01 -1.94 1.71
C GLN A 39 -4.70 -0.57 1.79
N GLU A 40 -4.69 0.06 2.97
CA GLU A 40 -5.27 1.40 3.15
C GLU A 40 -4.49 2.50 2.42
N ILE A 41 -3.16 2.37 2.29
CA ILE A 41 -2.36 3.27 1.46
C ILE A 41 -2.75 3.13 -0.02
N MET A 42 -2.90 1.90 -0.52
CA MET A 42 -3.27 1.66 -1.92
C MET A 42 -4.68 2.15 -2.25
N LYS A 43 -5.60 2.19 -1.28
CA LYS A 43 -6.97 2.73 -1.44
C LYS A 43 -7.04 4.26 -1.41
N ASP A 44 -6.01 4.95 -0.92
CA ASP A 44 -6.01 6.41 -0.80
C ASP A 44 -5.98 7.10 -2.17
N GLU A 45 -6.88 8.05 -2.40
CA GLU A 45 -6.93 8.82 -3.64
C GLU A 45 -5.71 9.74 -3.80
N ASN A 46 -5.19 10.34 -2.73
CA ASN A 46 -3.99 11.18 -2.80
C ASN A 46 -2.77 10.35 -3.18
N PHE A 47 -2.69 9.12 -2.66
CA PHE A 47 -1.68 8.18 -3.08
C PHE A 47 -1.89 7.75 -4.54
N GLN A 48 -3.12 7.49 -4.98
CA GLN A 48 -3.45 7.10 -6.36
C GLN A 48 -3.18 8.21 -7.41
N HIS A 49 -3.30 9.47 -7.03
CA HIS A 49 -2.96 10.60 -7.92
C HIS A 49 -1.47 11.00 -7.88
N GLY A 50 -0.65 10.34 -7.05
CA GLY A 50 0.79 10.63 -6.96
C GLY A 50 1.13 11.92 -6.19
N GLY A 51 0.20 12.46 -5.40
CA GLY A 51 0.38 13.68 -4.61
C GLY A 51 0.97 13.47 -3.21
N ALA A 52 1.42 12.27 -2.87
CA ALA A 52 1.98 11.96 -1.56
C ALA A 52 3.38 12.56 -1.40
N ASN A 53 3.59 13.35 -0.34
CA ASN A 53 4.92 13.84 0.07
C ASN A 53 5.47 13.02 1.23
N ILE A 54 6.65 13.38 1.75
CA ILE A 54 7.30 12.65 2.85
C ILE A 54 6.48 12.61 4.15
N HIS A 55 5.57 13.56 4.36
CA HIS A 55 4.70 13.64 5.55
C HIS A 55 3.32 13.02 5.35
N TYR A 56 3.05 12.43 4.18
CA TYR A 56 1.75 11.84 3.86
C TYR A 56 1.32 10.81 4.91
N LEU A 57 2.23 9.92 5.31
CA LEU A 57 1.91 8.84 6.23
C LEU A 57 1.66 9.34 7.65
N GLU A 58 2.44 10.32 8.12
CA GLU A 58 2.26 10.95 9.44
C GLU A 58 0.89 11.62 9.55
N LYS A 59 0.51 12.40 8.52
CA LYS A 59 -0.80 13.06 8.43
C LYS A 59 -1.94 12.05 8.38
N LYS A 60 -1.79 10.98 7.58
CA LYS A 60 -2.82 9.95 7.44
C LYS A 60 -3.07 9.18 8.74
N LEU A 61 -2.02 8.95 9.53
CA LEU A 61 -2.10 8.22 10.79
C LEU A 61 -2.44 9.13 11.99
N GLY A 62 -2.57 10.45 11.78
CA GLY A 62 -2.85 11.41 12.84
C GLY A 62 -1.73 11.52 13.88
N ILE A 63 -0.47 11.32 13.44
CA ILE A 63 0.70 11.31 14.33
C ILE A 63 1.23 12.74 14.57
N HIS A 64 0.63 13.77 13.98
CA HIS A 64 0.88 15.19 14.25
C HIS A 64 -0.36 16.05 14.01
#